data_AF-A0AAP3YJ74-F1
#
_entry.id   AF-A0AAP3YJ74-F1
#
_cell.length_a   1.000
_cell.length_b   1.000
_cell.length_c   1.000
_cell.angle_alpha   90.00
_cell.angle_beta   90.00
_cell.angle_gamma   90.00
#
_symmetry.space_group_name_H-M   'P 1'
#
loop_
_entity.id
_entity.type
_entity.pdbx_description
1 polymer ?
#
loop_
_entity_poly.entity_id
_entity_poly.type
_entity_poly.pdbx_seq_one_letter_code
_entity_poly.pdbx_strand_id
1 'polypeptide(L)'
;IAGVNYEEYGLEMLKAGTNLSSKTEEELISADAKSFEMGGKTVRVDQVNTVDLDEVFAREVALRAAIEKQNAEEGYDLFLLMVTNILDSNTRLLVVGEPKDVVEKAFDKKLEDDKMDLPGVVSRKKQVVPPLEAAF
;
A
#
# COMPACT_ATOMS: atom_id res chain seq x y z
N ILE A 1 16.24 34.57 0.46
CA ILE A 1 15.75 33.57 -0.51
C ILE A 1 16.76 32.45 -0.49
N ALA A 2 16.41 31.27 0.03
CA ALA A 2 17.34 30.16 0.11
C ALA A 2 17.69 29.75 -1.32
N GLY A 3 18.94 29.93 -1.74
CA GLY A 3 19.43 29.67 -3.10
C GLY A 3 19.57 28.19 -3.41
N VAL A 4 18.55 27.41 -3.06
CA VAL A 4 18.43 25.98 -3.34
C VAL A 4 17.44 25.81 -4.49
N ASN A 5 17.82 25.01 -5.47
CA ASN A 5 16.91 24.51 -6.49
C ASN A 5 15.91 23.57 -5.81
N TYR A 6 14.71 24.08 -5.52
CA TYR A 6 13.70 23.40 -4.70
C TYR A 6 13.30 22.03 -5.25
N GLU A 7 13.40 21.83 -6.57
CA GLU A 7 13.08 20.58 -7.23
C GLU A 7 14.14 19.50 -6.95
N GLU A 8 15.42 19.84 -7.05
CA GLU A 8 16.52 18.91 -6.74
C GLU A 8 16.56 18.56 -5.25
N TYR A 9 16.44 19.57 -4.38
CA TYR A 9 16.42 19.35 -2.93
C TYR A 9 15.19 18.54 -2.49
N GLY A 10 14.02 18.83 -3.08
CA GLY A 10 12.80 18.08 -2.82
C GLY A 10 12.93 16.61 -3.24
N LEU A 11 13.46 16.34 -4.43
CA LEU A 11 13.65 14.98 -4.93
C LEU A 11 14.65 14.18 -4.08
N GLU A 12 15.78 14.78 -3.70
CA GLU A 12 16.78 14.13 -2.83
C GLU A 12 16.19 13.82 -1.45
N MET A 13 15.43 14.75 -0.87
CA MET A 13 14.75 14.55 0.41
C MET A 13 13.69 13.43 0.33
N LEU A 14 12.93 13.39 -0.76
CA LEU A 14 11.93 12.35 -1.00
C LEU A 14 12.59 10.97 -1.16
N LYS A 15 13.66 10.87 -1.96
CA LYS A 15 14.44 9.63 -2.12
C LYS A 15 15.01 9.12 -0.80
N ALA A 16 15.56 10.03 0.02
CA ALA A 16 16.06 9.67 1.35
C ALA A 16 14.94 9.17 2.27
N GLY A 17 13.76 9.79 2.21
CA GLY A 17 12.56 9.37 2.96
C GLY A 17 11.94 8.06 2.47
N THR A 18 12.17 7.70 1.20
CA THR A 18 11.72 6.45 0.58
C THR A 18 12.83 5.42 0.42
N ASN A 19 13.90 5.48 1.22
CA ASN A 19 14.89 4.41 1.23
C ASN A 19 14.31 3.18 1.94
N LEU A 20 13.70 2.29 1.16
CA LEU A 20 13.03 1.09 1.63
C LEU A 20 13.96 -0.13 1.69
N SER A 21 15.11 -0.06 1.00
CA SER A 21 16.06 -1.17 0.88
C SER A 21 16.71 -1.53 2.22
N SER A 22 16.76 -0.62 3.19
CA SER A 22 17.27 -0.87 4.54
C SER A 22 16.23 -1.44 5.51
N LYS A 23 14.96 -1.51 5.13
CA LYS A 23 13.86 -2.01 5.98
C LYS A 23 13.54 -3.46 5.67
N THR A 24 13.18 -4.22 6.71
CA THR A 24 12.64 -5.57 6.54
C THR A 24 11.21 -5.53 5.99
N GLU A 25 10.73 -6.64 5.45
CA GLU A 25 9.35 -6.77 4.97
C GLU A 25 8.34 -6.53 6.11
N GLU A 26 8.62 -7.04 7.32
CA GLU A 26 7.77 -6.84 8.51
C GLU A 26 7.69 -5.36 8.91
N GLU A 27 8.82 -4.64 8.83
CA GLU A 27 8.86 -3.20 9.07
C GLU A 27 8.11 -2.42 8.00
N LEU A 28 8.20 -2.84 6.73
CA LEU A 28 7.50 -2.19 5.62
C LEU A 28 5.99 -2.29 5.80
N ILE A 29 5.45 -3.50 6.02
CA ILE A 29 4.00 -3.75 6.12
C ILE A 29 3.36 -3.24 7.42
N SER A 30 4.17 -2.67 8.32
CA SER A 30 3.71 -2.15 9.61
C SER A 30 4.01 -0.66 9.79
N ALA A 31 4.73 -0.01 8.86
CA ALA A 31 5.23 1.35 9.02
C ALA A 31 4.12 2.41 9.04
N ASP A 32 3.11 2.30 8.16
CA ASP A 32 1.92 3.16 8.15
C ASP A 32 0.66 2.31 7.96
N ALA A 33 0.52 1.31 8.81
CA ALA A 33 -0.61 0.40 8.79
C ALA A 33 -1.74 0.89 9.69
N LYS A 34 -2.98 0.71 9.24
CA LYS A 34 -4.18 0.92 10.04
C LYS A 34 -5.14 -0.23 9.85
N SER A 35 -5.71 -0.67 10.96
CA SER A 35 -6.74 -1.70 10.99
C SER A 35 -8.12 -1.04 11.04
N PHE A 36 -9.07 -1.66 10.37
CA PHE A 36 -10.46 -1.24 10.23
C PHE A 36 -11.36 -2.46 10.39
N GLU A 37 -12.54 -2.26 10.95
CA GLU A 37 -13.59 -3.27 10.95
C GLU A 37 -14.62 -2.85 9.90
N MET A 38 -14.82 -3.69 8.88
CA MET A 38 -15.74 -3.42 7.76
C MET A 38 -16.57 -4.66 7.49
N GLY A 39 -17.90 -4.56 7.53
CA GLY A 39 -18.79 -5.70 7.26
C GLY A 39 -18.58 -6.91 8.18
N GLY A 40 -18.10 -6.70 9.42
CA GLY A 40 -17.75 -7.78 10.35
C GLY A 40 -16.44 -8.51 10.02
N LYS A 41 -15.62 -7.94 9.13
CA LYS A 41 -14.29 -8.40 8.75
C LYS A 41 -13.21 -7.46 9.27
N THR A 42 -12.07 -8.01 9.65
CA THR A 42 -10.92 -7.22 10.10
C THR A 42 -10.01 -6.96 8.89
N VAL A 43 -9.96 -5.70 8.47
CA VAL A 43 -9.22 -5.24 7.29
C VAL A 43 -8.03 -4.40 7.73
N ARG A 44 -6.84 -4.69 7.21
CA ARG A 44 -5.64 -3.90 7.44
C ARG A 44 -5.19 -3.21 6.15
N VAL A 45 -4.91 -1.92 6.23
CA VAL A 45 -4.43 -1.13 5.10
C VAL A 45 -3.14 -0.43 5.48
N ASP A 46 -2.04 -0.86 4.87
CA ASP A 46 -0.71 -0.27 5.00
C ASP A 46 -0.35 0.58 3.79
N GLN A 47 0.42 1.63 4.00
CA GLN A 47 0.84 2.55 2.95
C GLN A 47 2.36 2.73 2.94
N VAL A 48 2.98 2.32 1.84
CA VAL A 48 4.40 2.46 1.57
C VAL A 48 4.60 3.49 0.47
N ASN A 49 5.32 4.57 0.78
CA ASN A 49 5.71 5.56 -0.22
C ASN A 49 7.07 5.18 -0.81
N THR A 50 7.17 5.19 -2.13
CA THR A 50 8.40 4.90 -2.87
C THR A 50 8.57 5.89 -4.03
N VAL A 51 9.78 5.99 -4.57
CA VAL A 51 10.05 6.62 -5.88
C VAL A 51 10.17 5.58 -7.01
N ASP A 52 10.25 4.29 -6.63
CA ASP A 52 10.39 3.15 -7.53
C ASP A 52 9.47 2.02 -7.04
N LEU A 53 8.40 1.75 -7.79
CA LEU A 53 7.47 0.66 -7.48
C LEU A 53 8.14 -0.70 -7.69
N ASP A 54 8.95 -0.83 -8.75
CA ASP A 54 9.56 -2.10 -9.13
C ASP A 54 10.54 -2.58 -8.07
N GLU A 55 11.25 -1.67 -7.38
CA GLU A 55 12.09 -2.03 -6.22
C GLU A 55 11.29 -2.73 -5.11
N VAL A 56 10.08 -2.22 -4.81
CA VAL A 56 9.22 -2.81 -3.77
C VAL A 56 8.66 -4.15 -4.22
N PHE A 57 8.16 -4.22 -5.46
CA PHE A 57 7.58 -5.46 -5.99
C PHE A 57 8.62 -6.52 -6.38
N ALA A 58 9.91 -6.18 -6.49
CA ALA A 58 10.98 -7.17 -6.55
C ALA A 58 11.04 -8.05 -5.28
N ARG A 59 10.51 -7.56 -4.16
CA ARG A 59 10.38 -8.28 -2.87
C ARG A 59 8.98 -8.85 -2.65
N GLU A 60 8.12 -8.87 -3.67
CA GLU A 60 6.70 -9.23 -3.54
C GLU A 60 6.48 -10.57 -2.85
N VAL A 61 7.25 -11.62 -3.20
CA VAL A 61 7.13 -12.94 -2.58
C VAL A 61 7.36 -12.88 -1.06
N ALA A 62 8.37 -12.13 -0.63
CA ALA A 62 8.68 -11.96 0.78
C ALA A 62 7.65 -11.08 1.49
N LEU A 63 7.16 -10.01 0.83
CA LEU A 63 6.08 -9.17 1.34
C LEU A 63 4.79 -9.96 1.54
N ARG A 64 4.39 -10.78 0.56
CA ARG A 64 3.23 -11.66 0.67
C ARG A 64 3.36 -12.61 1.86
N ALA A 65 4.50 -13.29 1.99
CA ALA A 65 4.74 -14.21 3.09
C ALA A 65 4.68 -13.49 4.46
N ALA A 66 5.23 -12.27 4.56
CA ALA A 66 5.17 -11.47 5.78
C ALA A 66 3.72 -11.04 6.10
N ILE A 67 2.95 -10.64 5.09
CA ILE A 67 1.54 -10.28 5.25
C ILE A 67 0.70 -11.50 5.67
N GLU A 68 0.87 -12.65 5.02
CA GLU A 68 0.16 -13.89 5.37
C GLU A 68 0.44 -14.30 6.82
N LYS A 69 1.71 -14.21 7.24
CA LYS A 69 2.11 -14.44 8.63
C LYS A 69 1.41 -13.46 9.57
N GLN A 70 1.45 -12.16 9.28
CA GLN A 70 0.81 -11.14 10.12
C GLN A 70 -0.71 -11.31 10.18
N ASN A 71 -1.36 -11.67 9.07
CA ASN A 71 -2.78 -11.96 9.03
C ASN A 71 -3.14 -13.14 9.95
N ALA A 72 -2.32 -14.20 9.94
CA ALA A 72 -2.52 -15.36 10.80
C ALA A 72 -2.26 -15.05 12.29
N GLU A 73 -1.25 -14.23 12.60
CA GLU A 73 -0.88 -13.86 13.97
C GLU A 73 -1.87 -12.88 14.61
N GLU A 74 -2.36 -11.91 13.85
CA GLU A 74 -3.21 -10.82 14.36
C GLU A 74 -4.69 -11.02 14.02
N GLY A 75 -5.05 -12.03 13.23
CA GLY A 75 -6.43 -12.34 12.87
C GLY A 75 -7.04 -11.40 11.84
N TYR A 76 -6.24 -10.85 10.91
CA TYR A 76 -6.76 -10.04 9.81
C TYR A 76 -7.36 -10.95 8.73
N ASP A 77 -8.59 -10.66 8.33
CA ASP A 77 -9.25 -11.34 7.21
C ASP A 77 -8.63 -10.88 5.88
N LEU A 78 -8.41 -9.57 5.73
CA LEU A 78 -7.97 -8.93 4.50
C LEU A 78 -6.88 -7.89 4.77
N PHE A 79 -5.82 -7.92 3.97
CA PHE A 79 -4.74 -6.95 4.02
C PHE A 79 -4.54 -6.30 2.66
N LEU A 80 -4.45 -4.98 2.64
CA LEU A 80 -4.14 -4.18 1.46
C LEU A 80 -2.84 -3.42 1.70
N LEU A 81 -1.80 -3.76 0.95
CA LEU A 81 -0.55 -3.00 0.89
C LEU A 81 -0.66 -2.00 -0.27
N MET A 82 -0.71 -0.72 0.05
CA MET A 82 -0.68 0.39 -0.90
C MET A 82 0.77 0.82 -1.12
N VAL A 83 1.34 0.52 -2.28
CA VAL A 83 2.66 1.05 -2.66
C VAL A 83 2.46 2.25 -3.59
N THR A 84 2.71 3.45 -3.08
CA THR A 84 2.47 4.71 -3.79
C THR A 84 3.78 5.29 -4.32
N ASN A 85 3.88 5.46 -5.64
CA ASN A 85 4.91 6.29 -6.24
C ASN A 85 4.60 7.77 -6.01
N ILE A 86 5.41 8.44 -5.22
CA ILE A 86 5.21 9.85 -4.86
C ILE A 86 5.59 10.83 -5.99
N LEU A 87 6.29 10.37 -7.03
CA LEU A 87 6.69 11.19 -8.17
C LEU A 87 5.56 11.31 -9.20
N ASP A 88 4.93 10.19 -9.56
CA ASP A 88 3.85 10.14 -10.55
C ASP A 88 2.45 9.96 -9.93
N SER A 89 2.33 9.91 -8.60
CA SER A 89 1.06 9.80 -7.86
C SER A 89 0.24 8.56 -8.24
N ASN A 90 0.92 7.46 -8.55
CA ASN A 90 0.30 6.16 -8.83
C ASN A 90 0.45 5.22 -7.63
N THR A 91 -0.58 4.44 -7.33
CA THR A 91 -0.51 3.37 -6.33
C THR A 91 -0.70 2.02 -6.99
N ARG A 92 0.17 1.06 -6.67
CA ARG A 92 -0.09 -0.35 -6.90
C ARG A 92 -0.51 -1.00 -5.59
N LEU A 93 -1.71 -1.56 -5.57
CA LEU A 93 -2.23 -2.35 -4.48
C LEU A 93 -1.73 -3.79 -4.60
N LEU A 94 -1.35 -4.37 -3.46
CA LEU A 94 -1.21 -5.81 -3.26
C LEU A 94 -2.24 -6.24 -2.20
N VAL A 95 -3.06 -7.24 -2.53
CA VAL A 95 -4.17 -7.71 -1.70
C VAL A 95 -3.89 -9.13 -1.22
N VAL A 96 -3.94 -9.37 0.07
CA VAL A 96 -3.67 -10.70 0.66
C VAL A 96 -4.74 -11.02 1.68
N GLY A 97 -5.29 -12.24 1.61
CA GLY A 97 -6.45 -12.65 2.40
C GLY A 97 -7.76 -12.51 1.63
N GLU A 98 -8.88 -12.63 2.34
CA GLU A 98 -10.24 -12.67 1.77
C GLU A 98 -11.20 -11.84 2.65
N PRO A 99 -12.25 -11.23 2.10
CA PRO A 99 -12.72 -11.35 0.71
C PRO A 99 -11.96 -10.46 -0.27
N LYS A 100 -11.55 -10.99 -1.43
CA LYS A 100 -10.92 -10.18 -2.51
C LYS A 100 -11.93 -9.49 -3.42
N ASP A 101 -13.12 -10.06 -3.58
CA ASP A 101 -14.19 -9.53 -4.43
C ASP A 101 -14.70 -8.15 -3.99
N VAL A 102 -14.66 -7.86 -2.69
CA VAL A 102 -15.02 -6.52 -2.17
C VAL A 102 -14.01 -5.47 -2.63
N VAL A 103 -12.74 -5.82 -2.79
CA VAL A 103 -11.71 -4.89 -3.29
C VAL A 103 -11.95 -4.63 -4.77
N GLU A 104 -12.24 -5.68 -5.54
CA GLU A 104 -12.58 -5.52 -6.96
C GLU A 104 -13.80 -4.62 -7.16
N LYS A 105 -14.84 -4.84 -6.35
CA LYS A 105 -16.06 -4.02 -6.34
C LYS A 105 -15.81 -2.58 -5.89
N ALA A 106 -14.97 -2.37 -4.87
CA ALA A 106 -14.65 -1.04 -4.36
C ALA A 106 -14.00 -0.14 -5.42
N PHE A 107 -13.20 -0.71 -6.30
CA PHE A 107 -12.45 0.03 -7.32
C PHE A 107 -12.95 -0.19 -8.75
N ASP A 108 -14.03 -0.95 -8.93
CA ASP A 108 -14.60 -1.34 -10.23
C ASP A 108 -13.53 -1.89 -11.19
N LYS A 109 -12.63 -2.72 -10.65
CA LYS A 109 -11.46 -3.25 -11.35
C LYS A 109 -11.18 -4.67 -10.89
N LYS A 110 -10.60 -5.50 -11.76
CA LYS A 110 -10.17 -6.84 -11.38
C LYS A 110 -8.77 -6.85 -10.78
N LEU A 111 -8.54 -7.77 -9.86
CA LEU A 111 -7.21 -8.09 -9.38
C LEU A 111 -6.51 -8.98 -10.41
N GLU A 112 -5.30 -8.60 -10.79
CA GLU A 112 -4.41 -9.42 -11.60
C GLU A 112 -3.26 -9.89 -10.70
N ASP A 113 -3.17 -11.19 -10.45
CA ASP A 113 -2.17 -11.75 -9.52
C ASP A 113 -2.28 -11.06 -8.14
N ASP A 114 -3.49 -10.90 -7.61
CA ASP A 114 -3.77 -10.17 -6.37
C ASP A 114 -3.30 -8.71 -6.31
N LYS A 115 -2.99 -8.12 -7.46
CA LYS A 115 -2.55 -6.74 -7.57
C LYS A 115 -3.53 -5.91 -8.37
N MET A 116 -3.54 -4.61 -8.09
CA MET A 116 -4.35 -3.65 -8.83
C MET A 116 -3.66 -2.29 -8.92
N ASP A 117 -3.52 -1.78 -10.13
CA ASP A 117 -3.02 -0.42 -10.36
C ASP A 117 -4.14 0.62 -10.20
N LEU A 118 -3.90 1.59 -9.34
CA LEU A 118 -4.76 2.71 -8.98
C LEU A 118 -4.09 4.06 -9.32
N PRO A 119 -4.08 4.45 -10.60
CA PRO A 119 -3.50 5.72 -11.01
C PRO A 119 -4.25 6.91 -10.38
N GLY A 120 -3.51 7.86 -9.82
CA GLY A 120 -4.06 9.04 -9.13
C GLY A 120 -4.55 8.79 -7.71
N VAL A 121 -4.43 7.56 -7.20
CA VAL A 121 -4.73 7.23 -5.80
C VAL A 121 -3.46 7.39 -4.99
N VAL A 122 -3.49 8.28 -3.99
CA VAL A 122 -2.37 8.54 -3.07
C VAL A 122 -2.79 8.58 -1.61
N SER A 123 -4.10 8.68 -1.33
CA SER A 123 -4.62 8.88 0.01
C SER A 123 -5.47 7.71 0.47
N ARG A 124 -4.94 6.89 1.38
CA ARG A 124 -5.69 5.82 2.06
C ARG A 124 -7.05 6.30 2.58
N LYS A 125 -7.07 7.40 3.35
CA LYS A 125 -8.28 7.88 4.04
C LYS A 125 -9.35 8.44 3.10
N LYS A 126 -8.96 9.03 1.98
CA LYS A 126 -9.92 9.70 1.07
C LYS A 126 -10.32 8.82 -0.10
N GLN A 127 -9.46 7.92 -0.54
CA GLN A 127 -9.60 7.23 -1.82
C GLN A 127 -9.63 5.71 -1.71
N VAL A 128 -9.24 5.12 -0.57
CA VAL A 128 -9.24 3.65 -0.39
C VAL A 128 -10.23 3.20 0.68
N VAL A 129 -10.21 3.82 1.85
CA VAL A 129 -11.11 3.46 2.95
C VAL A 129 -12.59 3.65 2.58
N PRO A 130 -13.05 4.81 2.05
CA PRO A 130 -14.47 5.01 1.78
C PRO A 130 -15.05 4.05 0.71
N PRO A 131 -14.36 3.77 -0.42
CA PRO A 131 -14.84 2.78 -1.37
C PRO A 131 -14.86 1.36 -0.81
N LEU A 132 -13.89 0.97 0.02
CA LEU A 132 -13.90 -0.32 0.70
C LEU A 132 -15.10 -0.42 1.64
N GLU A 133 -15.30 0.56 2.52
CA GLU A 133 -16.45 0.60 3.45
C GLU A 133 -17.80 0.51 2.73
N ALA A 134 -17.92 1.09 1.54
CA ALA A 134 -19.14 1.02 0.72
C ALA A 134 -19.31 -0.31 -0.03
N ALA A 135 -18.23 -1.07 -0.24
CA ALA A 135 -18.24 -2.33 -0.96
C ALA A 135 -18.54 -3.54 -0.07
N PHE A 136 -18.09 -3.50 1.19
CA PHE A 136 -18.46 -4.42 2.28
C PHE A 136 -19.96 -4.37 2.58
#